data_AF-A0A1V5LKZ9-F1
#
_entry.id   AF-A0A1V5LKZ9-F1
#
_cell.length_a   1.000
_cell.length_b   1.000
_cell.length_c   1.000
_cell.angle_alpha   90.00
_cell.angle_beta   90.00
_cell.angle_gamma   90.00
#
_symmetry.space_group_name_H-M   'P 1'
#
loop_
_entity.id
_entity.type
_entity.pdbx_description
1 polymer ?
#
loop_
_entity_poly.entity_id
_entity_poly.type
_entity_poly.pdbx_seq_one_letter_code
_entity_poly.pdbx_strand_id
1 'polypeptide(L)'
;MQPDIGIAMAFQAVAVRDLEAAQPDMIAVLEFVHVIAGGGAHIAARAHQAFGQREIFLAGHFDILLFAFDHFQSDMGAFTFFAKGVPMMMDFGSMYSPESGTGVLHNRVSWDVREGEPKPCPGYGKEGCFYQGYSYFPHTVEPFTEKTEATPQGAGIIDHFGSVRSFASTAGADYLMGQVDVKALLTTPYYPATPEALKADPNQQRDIKATDPFAWQRRVLLMKAQTPGEDSYLLVRDDFTAPCPPPTVSYWLMADELTWEGNRAFAKGQFGVDMDIVIAQPAKPALSRWQWEHKNWGGERQLCLRVTQPEGKPVLALLYPRTPDQPRPAITTVANGDGVKISAPAEEGGFTDYAFLAPQPVKFTEGKVSFTGTAGGIRISPTRTVLQLSEGGRVSADGLTLEAPAAATLTIAGKEMTLQTNGNAQTVLLSGARVAKGVKVNGKRIAAKKGVVHMLVKAGEQTMTIE
;
A
#
# COMPACT_ATOMS: atom_id res chain seq x y z
N MET A 1 -11.90 52.66 4.70
CA MET A 1 -10.97 52.60 5.84
C MET A 1 -10.06 51.40 5.61
N GLN A 2 -8.79 51.64 5.30
CA GLN A 2 -7.70 50.68 5.59
C GLN A 2 -7.05 51.17 6.88
N PRO A 3 -6.73 50.25 7.80
CA PRO A 3 -5.39 49.64 7.81
C PRO A 3 -5.50 48.13 8.22
N ASP A 4 -4.55 47.20 8.11
CA ASP A 4 -3.09 47.22 8.04
C ASP A 4 -2.57 46.00 7.27
N ILE A 5 -1.40 46.18 6.67
CA ILE A 5 -0.48 45.12 6.24
C ILE A 5 0.28 44.65 7.48
N GLY A 6 0.35 43.34 7.72
CA GLY A 6 1.25 42.73 8.69
C GLY A 6 2.04 41.59 8.05
N ILE A 7 3.34 41.79 7.84
CA ILE A 7 4.33 40.73 7.69
C ILE A 7 5.11 40.68 9.02
N ALA A 8 5.13 39.53 9.71
CA ALA A 8 6.13 39.19 10.72
C ALA A 8 6.22 37.67 10.94
N MET A 9 7.42 37.21 11.28
CA MET A 9 7.89 35.82 11.23
C MET A 9 7.73 35.03 12.55
N ALA A 10 7.79 33.71 12.41
CA ALA A 10 8.27 32.67 13.33
C ALA A 10 7.84 32.69 14.82
N PHE A 11 7.12 31.63 15.21
CA PHE A 11 6.82 31.16 16.57
C PHE A 11 5.86 32.01 17.43
N GLN A 12 4.55 31.95 17.16
CA GLN A 12 3.52 31.95 18.21
C GLN A 12 2.17 31.44 17.67
N ALA A 13 1.51 30.59 18.45
CA ALA A 13 0.25 29.94 18.12
C ALA A 13 -0.93 30.91 18.21
N VAL A 14 -1.73 31.01 17.14
CA VAL A 14 -3.07 31.60 17.21
C VAL A 14 -4.07 30.45 17.24
N ALA A 15 -4.58 30.16 18.43
CA ALA A 15 -5.76 29.31 18.61
C ALA A 15 -6.99 30.13 18.21
N VAL A 16 -7.67 29.72 17.14
CA VAL A 16 -9.07 30.09 16.91
C VAL A 16 -9.91 28.85 17.19
N ARG A 17 -10.62 28.87 18.33
CA ARG A 17 -11.68 27.92 18.64
C ARG A 17 -12.99 28.50 18.10
N ASP A 18 -13.53 27.87 17.07
CA ASP A 18 -14.96 27.88 16.81
C ASP A 18 -15.45 26.44 16.93
N LEU A 19 -16.25 26.15 17.94
CA LEU A 19 -16.77 24.82 18.27
C LEU A 19 -18.25 24.66 17.89
N GLU A 20 -18.84 25.57 17.09
CA GLU A 20 -20.27 25.50 16.72
C GLU A 20 -20.58 25.61 15.21
N ALA A 21 -19.63 25.35 14.31
CA ALA A 21 -19.91 25.20 12.88
C ALA A 21 -20.02 23.72 12.46
N ALA A 22 -21.00 22.99 13.01
CA ALA A 22 -21.48 21.75 12.39
C ALA A 22 -22.56 22.12 11.35
N GLN A 23 -22.16 22.33 10.09
CA GLN A 23 -23.07 22.25 8.96
C GLN A 23 -22.78 20.98 8.11
N PRO A 24 -23.83 20.33 7.56
CA PRO A 24 -23.82 18.93 7.16
C PRO A 24 -23.36 18.68 5.70
N ASP A 25 -22.37 19.43 5.21
CA ASP A 25 -21.86 19.27 3.84
C ASP A 25 -20.40 18.77 3.84
N MET A 26 -20.15 17.64 4.50
CA MET A 26 -19.01 16.81 4.10
C MET A 26 -19.42 16.03 2.86
N ILE A 27 -18.95 16.46 1.69
CA ILE A 27 -18.88 15.60 0.51
C ILE A 27 -17.82 14.53 0.83
N ALA A 28 -18.24 13.44 1.47
CA ALA A 28 -17.45 12.24 1.66
C ALA A 28 -17.31 11.52 0.31
N VAL A 29 -16.35 11.97 -0.49
CA VAL A 29 -15.84 11.19 -1.61
C VAL A 29 -14.34 11.35 -1.58
N LEU A 30 -13.61 10.41 -1.00
CA LEU A 30 -12.18 10.23 -1.23
C LEU A 30 -11.68 8.91 -0.63
N GLU A 31 -11.52 7.89 -1.47
CA GLU A 31 -10.65 6.75 -1.18
C GLU A 31 -9.21 7.19 -1.48
N PHE A 32 -8.30 6.94 -0.54
CA PHE A 32 -6.87 7.20 -0.73
C PHE A 32 -6.00 6.21 0.03
N VAL A 33 -4.83 5.96 -0.53
CA VAL A 33 -3.75 5.22 0.14
C VAL A 33 -2.66 6.22 0.46
N HIS A 34 -2.18 6.18 1.71
CA HIS A 34 -0.99 6.88 2.14
C HIS A 34 0.16 5.89 2.32
N VAL A 35 1.17 5.92 1.46
CA VAL A 35 2.39 5.12 1.63
C VAL A 35 3.50 5.99 2.19
N ILE A 36 4.15 5.51 3.26
CA ILE A 36 5.32 6.14 3.87
C ILE A 36 6.57 5.51 3.24
N ALA A 37 7.18 6.23 2.30
CA ALA A 37 8.52 5.92 1.84
C ALA A 37 9.49 6.81 2.61
N GLY A 38 10.35 6.23 3.44
CA GLY A 38 11.25 6.99 4.32
C GLY A 38 12.24 7.92 3.58
N GLY A 39 12.33 7.82 2.24
CA GLY A 39 13.02 8.80 1.39
C GLY A 39 12.27 10.13 1.18
N GLY A 40 11.26 10.45 2.00
CA GLY A 40 10.53 11.73 1.92
C GLY A 40 9.49 11.79 0.80
N ALA A 41 8.97 10.65 0.33
CA ALA A 41 7.84 10.62 -0.59
C ALA A 41 6.57 10.22 0.18
N HIS A 42 5.76 11.22 0.52
CA HIS A 42 4.39 11.03 0.98
C HIS A 42 3.50 10.95 -0.26
N ILE A 43 2.78 9.85 -0.44
CA ILE A 43 1.82 9.72 -1.54
C ILE A 43 0.43 9.67 -0.91
N ALA A 44 -0.42 10.66 -1.15
CA ALA A 44 -1.85 10.58 -0.86
C ALA A 44 -2.60 10.60 -2.20
N ALA A 45 -3.18 9.48 -2.61
CA ALA A 45 -3.82 9.38 -3.92
C ALA A 45 -5.34 9.57 -3.88
N ARG A 46 -5.88 10.58 -4.57
CA ARG A 46 -7.31 10.82 -4.68
C ARG A 46 -7.94 9.93 -5.76
N ALA A 47 -9.01 9.18 -5.45
CA ALA A 47 -9.69 8.29 -6.40
C ALA A 47 -10.10 8.92 -7.75
N HIS A 48 -10.33 10.24 -7.81
CA HIS A 48 -10.89 10.93 -8.98
C HIS A 48 -9.97 11.95 -9.67
N GLN A 49 -8.70 12.07 -9.28
CA GLN A 49 -7.77 13.02 -9.93
C GLN A 49 -6.38 12.41 -10.09
N ALA A 50 -5.92 12.29 -11.34
CA ALA A 50 -4.52 12.01 -11.62
C ALA A 50 -3.70 13.28 -11.33
N PHE A 51 -2.63 13.16 -10.54
CA PHE A 51 -1.79 14.31 -10.26
C PHE A 51 -1.01 14.75 -11.50
N GLY A 52 -1.09 16.04 -11.84
CA GLY A 52 -0.12 16.65 -12.73
C GLY A 52 1.24 16.76 -12.04
N GLN A 53 2.33 16.65 -12.81
CA GLN A 53 3.70 16.78 -12.29
C GLN A 53 3.92 18.10 -11.51
N ARG A 54 3.14 19.16 -11.79
CA ARG A 54 3.16 20.43 -11.06
C ARG A 54 2.35 20.43 -9.76
N GLU A 55 1.29 19.64 -9.65
CA GLU A 55 0.47 19.56 -8.42
C GLU A 55 1.19 18.75 -7.34
N ILE A 56 2.02 17.79 -7.74
CA ILE A 56 3.00 17.10 -6.88
C ILE A 56 3.99 18.09 -6.23
N PHE A 57 4.31 19.21 -6.88
CA PHE A 57 5.26 20.22 -6.38
C PHE A 57 4.59 21.42 -5.67
N LEU A 58 3.34 21.79 -5.98
CA LEU A 58 2.72 23.04 -5.51
C LEU A 58 1.62 22.86 -4.45
N ALA A 59 1.10 21.65 -4.23
CA ALA A 59 0.02 21.42 -3.25
C ALA A 59 0.52 21.12 -1.82
N GLY A 60 1.82 21.27 -1.52
CA GLY A 60 2.33 21.05 -0.16
C GLY A 60 2.16 19.62 0.37
N HIS A 61 1.96 18.63 -0.51
CA HIS A 61 1.81 17.21 -0.18
C HIS A 61 3.04 16.38 -0.57
N PHE A 62 4.21 17.01 -0.52
CA PHE A 62 5.51 16.35 -0.51
C PHE A 62 6.28 17.03 0.61
N ASP A 63 6.30 16.41 1.79
CA ASP A 63 7.15 16.89 2.88
C ASP A 63 8.61 16.73 2.45
N ILE A 64 9.22 17.84 2.07
CA ILE A 64 10.67 18.00 2.11
C ILE A 64 11.06 17.98 3.59
N LEU A 65 11.48 16.80 4.04
CA LEU A 65 12.50 16.55 5.06
C LEU A 65 12.80 17.73 6.01
N LEU A 66 11.90 18.00 6.95
CA LEU A 66 12.33 18.40 8.29
C LEU A 66 12.72 17.09 8.99
N PHE A 67 14.02 16.87 9.19
CA PHE A 67 14.48 15.84 10.12
C PHE A 67 13.92 16.17 11.50
N ALA A 68 12.80 15.55 11.86
CA ALA A 68 12.34 15.53 13.24
C ALA A 68 13.26 14.57 14.00
N PHE A 69 14.29 15.11 14.65
CA PHE A 69 15.27 14.33 15.42
C PHE A 69 14.69 13.68 16.69
N ASP A 70 13.39 13.83 16.97
CA ASP A 70 12.85 13.56 18.29
C ASP A 70 11.78 12.44 18.33
N HIS A 71 11.17 12.01 17.21
CA HIS A 71 10.07 11.01 17.22
C HIS A 71 10.00 10.16 15.94
N PHE A 72 11.07 9.43 15.59
CA PHE A 72 11.02 8.53 14.45
C PHE A 72 10.45 7.16 14.85
N GLN A 73 9.72 6.54 13.94
CA GLN A 73 9.26 5.15 14.06
C GLN A 73 9.96 4.29 13.00
N SER A 74 10.03 2.98 13.22
CA SER A 74 10.55 2.04 12.22
C SER A 74 9.45 1.70 11.21
N ASP A 75 8.99 2.69 10.44
CA ASP A 75 7.78 2.63 9.61
C ASP A 75 8.07 2.50 8.10
N MET A 76 9.32 2.21 7.72
CA MET A 76 9.72 2.09 6.32
C MET A 76 8.80 1.13 5.56
N GLY A 77 8.21 1.61 4.47
CA GLY A 77 7.32 0.83 3.61
C GLY A 77 5.92 0.63 4.20
N ALA A 78 5.61 1.15 5.39
CA ALA A 78 4.28 1.14 5.95
C ALA A 78 3.29 1.93 5.09
N PHE A 79 2.01 1.61 5.24
CA PHE A 79 0.93 2.34 4.59
C PHE A 79 -0.27 2.47 5.51
N THR A 80 -1.07 3.48 5.22
CA THR A 80 -2.37 3.75 5.83
C THR A 80 -3.41 3.71 4.71
N PHE A 81 -4.57 3.12 4.98
CA PHE A 81 -5.61 2.93 3.97
C PHE A 81 -6.95 3.48 4.44
N PHE A 82 -7.50 4.41 3.66
CA PHE A 82 -8.84 4.94 3.81
C PHE A 82 -9.68 4.52 2.61
N ALA A 83 -10.87 3.99 2.88
CA ALA A 83 -11.81 3.60 1.85
C ALA A 83 -13.22 3.98 2.26
N LYS A 84 -14.08 4.28 1.29
CA LYS A 84 -15.48 4.68 1.51
C LYS A 84 -15.63 5.78 2.60
N GLY A 85 -14.66 6.69 2.67
CA GLY A 85 -14.66 7.83 3.59
C GLY A 85 -14.24 7.55 5.04
N VAL A 86 -13.76 6.34 5.36
CA VAL A 86 -13.39 5.97 6.74
C VAL A 86 -11.98 5.35 6.81
N PRO A 87 -11.28 5.45 7.97
CA PRO A 87 -10.02 4.77 8.18
C PRO A 87 -10.25 3.26 8.25
N MET A 88 -9.57 2.51 7.39
CA MET A 88 -9.62 1.04 7.41
C MET A 88 -8.40 0.46 8.09
N MET A 89 -7.23 1.03 7.79
CA MET A 89 -5.94 0.60 8.30
C MET A 89 -5.15 1.82 8.69
N MET A 90 -4.83 1.93 9.97
CA MET A 90 -4.10 3.05 10.53
C MET A 90 -2.69 2.64 10.86
N ASP A 91 -1.81 3.63 10.87
CA ASP A 91 -0.57 3.47 11.60
C ASP A 91 -0.86 3.41 13.11
N PHE A 92 0.02 2.74 13.85
CA PHE A 92 -0.12 2.63 15.29
C PHE A 92 0.00 3.99 15.96
N GLY A 93 -0.87 4.24 16.94
CA GLY A 93 -0.92 5.50 17.67
C GLY A 93 0.45 5.88 18.24
N SER A 94 1.01 7.00 17.77
CA SER A 94 2.26 7.56 18.27
C SER A 94 2.11 7.90 19.75
N MET A 95 2.68 7.06 20.61
CA MET A 95 2.78 7.29 22.04
C MET A 95 4.25 7.36 22.44
N TYR A 96 4.58 8.37 23.26
CA TYR A 96 5.89 8.52 23.91
C TYR A 96 6.17 7.41 24.93
N SER A 97 5.12 6.92 25.57
CA SER A 97 5.20 5.94 26.66
C SER A 97 3.89 5.18 26.73
N PRO A 98 3.88 3.90 26.32
CA PRO A 98 5.02 3.14 25.80
C PRO A 98 5.53 3.67 24.44
N GLU A 99 6.86 3.66 24.22
CA GLU A 99 7.45 3.98 22.91
C GLU A 99 7.01 2.92 21.89
N SER A 100 6.44 3.36 20.77
CA SER A 100 5.85 2.52 19.71
C SER A 100 6.66 2.58 18.42
N GLY A 101 7.99 2.55 18.53
CA GLY A 101 8.93 2.67 17.40
C GLY A 101 9.23 1.38 16.64
N THR A 102 8.51 0.29 16.93
CA THR A 102 8.80 -1.07 16.45
C THR A 102 8.05 -1.38 15.16
N GLY A 103 8.71 -1.99 14.19
CA GLY A 103 8.18 -2.29 12.86
C GLY A 103 6.88 -3.10 12.87
N VAL A 104 6.72 -4.02 13.83
CA VAL A 104 5.55 -4.92 13.90
C VAL A 104 4.25 -4.18 14.19
N LEU A 105 4.34 -2.96 14.72
CA LEU A 105 3.21 -2.08 14.99
C LEU A 105 2.76 -1.31 13.75
N HIS A 106 3.53 -1.31 12.66
CA HIS A 106 3.15 -0.65 11.42
C HIS A 106 2.60 -1.65 10.40
N ASN A 107 1.89 -1.16 9.38
CA ASN A 107 1.42 -1.99 8.26
C ASN A 107 2.57 -2.39 7.31
N ARG A 108 3.55 -3.16 7.81
CA ARG A 108 4.82 -3.45 7.12
C ARG A 108 5.36 -4.85 7.41
N VAL A 109 6.52 -5.17 6.82
CA VAL A 109 7.28 -6.39 7.13
C VAL A 109 8.16 -6.13 8.36
N SER A 110 8.15 -7.10 9.28
CA SER A 110 9.12 -7.28 10.34
C SER A 110 9.78 -8.65 10.25
N TRP A 111 10.96 -8.82 10.85
CA TRP A 111 11.77 -10.03 10.71
C TRP A 111 11.82 -10.81 12.02
N ASP A 112 11.81 -12.15 11.96
CA ASP A 112 12.01 -13.03 13.13
C ASP A 112 11.15 -12.60 14.34
N VAL A 113 9.85 -12.37 14.08
CA VAL A 113 8.87 -11.97 15.09
C VAL A 113 8.66 -13.13 16.06
N ARG A 114 9.03 -12.95 17.33
CA ARG A 114 8.97 -13.94 18.40
C ARG A 114 7.96 -13.51 19.45
N GLU A 115 6.86 -14.24 19.48
CA GLU A 115 5.75 -14.07 20.40
C GLU A 115 5.37 -15.39 21.04
N GLY A 116 4.58 -15.33 22.09
CA GLY A 116 3.99 -16.50 22.72
C GLY A 116 3.52 -16.18 24.14
N GLU A 117 3.47 -17.20 24.99
CA GLU A 117 3.20 -16.97 26.40
C GLU A 117 4.34 -16.13 27.02
N PRO A 118 4.04 -15.05 27.76
CA PRO A 118 5.04 -14.27 28.47
C PRO A 118 5.89 -15.18 29.37
N LYS A 119 7.20 -15.10 29.23
CA LYS A 119 8.15 -15.92 29.99
C LYS A 119 8.75 -15.12 31.13
N PRO A 120 8.99 -15.71 32.31
CA PRO A 120 9.74 -15.03 33.36
C PRO A 120 11.12 -14.62 32.85
N CYS A 121 11.50 -13.38 33.09
CA CYS A 121 12.88 -12.95 32.86
C CYS A 121 13.81 -13.75 33.79
N PRO A 122 14.90 -14.37 33.27
CA PRO A 122 15.83 -15.12 34.12
C PRO A 122 16.57 -14.19 35.10
N GLY A 123 16.64 -12.90 34.79
CA GLY A 123 17.23 -11.82 35.57
C GLY A 123 18.40 -11.18 34.83
N TYR A 124 18.66 -9.92 35.17
CA TYR A 124 19.71 -9.11 34.56
C TYR A 124 21.06 -9.84 34.42
N GLY A 125 21.63 -9.82 33.21
CA GLY A 125 22.95 -10.37 32.90
C GLY A 125 23.02 -11.90 32.84
N LYS A 126 21.90 -12.61 33.00
CA LYS A 126 21.84 -14.07 32.86
C LYS A 126 21.56 -14.49 31.42
N GLU A 127 21.97 -15.70 31.08
CA GLU A 127 21.67 -16.32 29.80
C GLU A 127 20.15 -16.36 29.55
N GLY A 128 19.74 -15.91 28.36
CA GLY A 128 18.33 -15.83 27.97
C GLY A 128 17.61 -14.55 28.38
N CYS A 129 18.26 -13.62 29.09
CA CYS A 129 17.71 -12.28 29.35
C CYS A 129 17.87 -11.38 28.13
N PHE A 130 16.79 -10.79 27.62
CA PHE A 130 16.85 -9.75 26.59
C PHE A 130 17.59 -8.50 27.09
N TYR A 131 17.36 -8.14 28.35
CA TYR A 131 17.95 -6.94 28.95
C TYR A 131 19.43 -7.16 29.27
N GLN A 132 20.30 -6.56 28.46
CA GLN A 132 21.75 -6.65 28.55
C GLN A 132 22.33 -5.25 28.79
N GLY A 133 23.25 -5.12 29.75
CA GLY A 133 23.73 -3.81 30.21
C GLY A 133 22.81 -3.14 31.25
N TYR A 134 23.24 -2.03 31.85
CA TYR A 134 22.51 -1.41 32.96
C TYR A 134 21.04 -1.11 32.61
N SER A 135 20.11 -1.85 33.20
CA SER A 135 18.69 -1.53 33.15
C SER A 135 18.25 -0.93 34.49
N TYR A 136 17.50 0.18 34.44
CA TYR A 136 17.02 0.87 35.64
C TYR A 136 15.66 0.33 36.12
N PHE A 137 15.05 -0.57 35.37
CA PHE A 137 13.72 -1.09 35.68
C PHE A 137 13.76 -2.57 36.04
N PRO A 138 13.02 -2.99 37.09
CA PRO A 138 12.75 -4.40 37.32
C PRO A 138 12.02 -4.97 36.11
N HIS A 139 12.61 -5.96 35.47
CA HIS A 139 12.02 -6.70 34.36
C HIS A 139 11.80 -8.13 34.83
N THR A 140 10.54 -8.47 35.10
CA THR A 140 10.12 -9.79 35.59
C THR A 140 9.68 -10.72 34.48
N VAL A 141 9.51 -10.18 33.26
CA VAL A 141 9.00 -10.87 32.08
C VAL A 141 9.88 -10.53 30.88
N GLU A 142 10.22 -11.53 30.06
CA GLU A 142 10.90 -11.33 28.78
C GLU A 142 9.95 -10.67 27.78
N PRO A 143 10.41 -9.64 27.03
CA PRO A 143 9.58 -9.01 26.03
C PRO A 143 9.37 -9.95 24.84
N PHE A 144 8.32 -9.68 24.05
CA PHE A 144 8.31 -10.17 22.68
C PHE A 144 9.36 -9.41 21.90
N THR A 145 9.90 -10.03 20.86
CA THR A 145 10.98 -9.42 20.08
C THR A 145 10.70 -9.54 18.62
N GLU A 146 11.12 -8.54 17.86
CA GLU A 146 11.23 -8.63 16.42
C GLU A 146 12.65 -8.22 16.04
N LYS A 147 12.93 -8.29 14.75
CA LYS A 147 14.06 -7.62 14.13
C LYS A 147 13.55 -6.59 13.14
N THR A 148 14.16 -5.41 13.15
CA THR A 148 13.96 -4.34 12.18
C THR A 148 15.27 -3.99 11.49
N GLU A 149 15.19 -3.36 10.33
CA GLU A 149 16.35 -2.89 9.58
C GLU A 149 17.12 -1.89 10.43
N ALA A 150 18.43 -2.12 10.54
CA ALA A 150 19.33 -1.22 11.23
C ALA A 150 20.35 -0.66 10.23
N THR A 151 20.67 0.61 10.41
CA THR A 151 21.69 1.27 9.59
C THR A 151 23.05 1.07 10.24
N PRO A 152 24.05 0.54 9.50
CA PRO A 152 25.43 0.54 9.97
C PRO A 152 25.89 1.97 10.27
N GLN A 153 26.81 2.12 11.22
CA GLN A 153 27.41 3.43 11.52
C GLN A 153 28.06 4.01 10.26
N GLY A 154 27.71 5.27 9.94
CA GLY A 154 28.25 6.00 8.79
C GLY A 154 27.54 5.74 7.44
N ALA A 155 26.42 5.01 7.41
CA ALA A 155 25.67 4.83 6.17
C ALA A 155 24.88 6.10 5.77
N GLY A 156 24.58 6.22 4.48
CA GLY A 156 23.84 7.36 3.94
C GLY A 156 22.33 7.29 4.22
N ILE A 157 21.62 8.39 3.96
CA ILE A 157 20.16 8.46 4.13
C ILE A 157 19.40 7.38 3.35
N ILE A 158 19.87 7.03 2.15
CA ILE A 158 19.25 5.99 1.32
C ILE A 158 19.44 4.60 1.94
N ASP A 159 20.58 4.34 2.58
CA ASP A 159 20.81 3.09 3.33
C ASP A 159 19.89 3.00 4.56
N HIS A 160 19.39 4.13 5.06
CA HIS A 160 18.48 4.17 6.19
C HIS A 160 17.03 3.93 5.78
N PHE A 161 16.57 4.52 4.67
CA PHE A 161 15.13 4.59 4.37
C PHE A 161 14.67 3.86 3.09
N GLY A 162 15.61 3.32 2.32
CA GLY A 162 15.33 2.71 1.03
C GLY A 162 15.12 3.73 -0.10
N SER A 163 14.57 3.25 -1.21
CA SER A 163 14.36 4.02 -2.44
C SER A 163 13.07 3.63 -3.15
N VAL A 164 12.43 4.61 -3.78
CA VAL A 164 11.35 4.36 -4.76
C VAL A 164 12.00 3.89 -6.06
N ARG A 165 11.62 2.70 -6.52
CA ARG A 165 12.12 2.06 -7.74
C ARG A 165 11.22 2.29 -8.94
N SER A 166 9.91 2.39 -8.70
CA SER A 166 8.91 2.60 -9.74
C SER A 166 7.69 3.31 -9.14
N PHE A 167 7.09 4.21 -9.89
CA PHE A 167 5.86 4.91 -9.52
C PHE A 167 5.05 5.21 -10.76
N ALA A 168 3.74 5.00 -10.68
CA ALA A 168 2.80 5.42 -11.71
C ALA A 168 1.47 5.82 -11.09
N SER A 169 0.85 6.84 -11.64
CA SER A 169 -0.53 7.23 -11.33
C SER A 169 -1.28 7.49 -12.63
N THR A 170 -2.35 6.73 -12.84
CA THR A 170 -3.25 6.87 -13.98
C THR A 170 -4.70 6.75 -13.51
N ALA A 171 -5.67 6.89 -14.42
CA ALA A 171 -7.09 6.76 -14.13
C ALA A 171 -7.48 5.34 -13.72
N GLY A 172 -6.75 4.33 -14.22
CA GLY A 172 -7.03 2.92 -13.92
C GLY A 172 -6.45 2.46 -12.57
N ALA A 173 -5.24 2.92 -12.24
CA ALA A 173 -4.57 2.51 -11.01
C ALA A 173 -3.49 3.50 -10.55
N ASP A 174 -3.16 3.41 -9.26
CA ASP A 174 -1.88 3.92 -8.74
C ASP A 174 -0.97 2.76 -8.39
N TYR A 175 0.32 2.93 -8.64
CA TYR A 175 1.34 1.93 -8.41
C TYR A 175 2.59 2.53 -7.80
N LEU A 176 3.17 1.80 -6.85
CA LEU A 176 4.44 2.11 -6.24
C LEU A 176 5.25 0.83 -6.05
N MET A 177 6.54 0.89 -6.33
CA MET A 177 7.52 -0.09 -5.88
C MET A 177 8.60 0.61 -5.05
N GLY A 178 8.66 0.28 -3.76
CA GLY A 178 9.75 0.66 -2.86
C GLY A 178 10.74 -0.49 -2.66
N GLN A 179 11.98 -0.16 -2.32
CA GLN A 179 13.01 -1.12 -1.94
C GLN A 179 13.85 -0.63 -0.77
N VAL A 180 14.06 -1.49 0.22
CA VAL A 180 15.00 -1.30 1.34
C VAL A 180 16.11 -2.35 1.23
N ASP A 181 17.37 -1.92 1.21
CA ASP A 181 18.53 -2.82 1.20
C ASP A 181 18.95 -3.13 2.64
N VAL A 182 18.72 -4.35 3.09
CA VAL A 182 18.94 -4.78 4.48
C VAL A 182 20.34 -5.37 4.63
N LYS A 183 21.17 -4.73 5.46
CA LYS A 183 22.57 -5.13 5.74
C LYS A 183 22.82 -5.45 7.21
N ALA A 184 21.97 -4.93 8.08
CA ALA A 184 21.99 -5.21 9.50
C ALA A 184 20.56 -5.22 10.04
N LEU A 185 20.37 -5.96 11.12
CA LEU A 185 19.11 -6.05 11.82
C LEU A 185 19.31 -5.70 13.29
N LEU A 186 18.42 -4.88 13.83
CA LEU A 186 18.31 -4.57 15.25
C LEU A 186 17.24 -5.48 15.86
N THR A 187 17.58 -6.23 16.90
CA THR A 187 16.55 -6.88 17.72
C THR A 187 15.88 -5.83 18.59
N THR A 188 14.60 -5.58 18.36
CA THR A 188 13.78 -4.63 19.14
C THR A 188 12.80 -5.40 20.03
N PRO A 189 12.66 -5.00 21.30
CA PRO A 189 11.58 -5.51 22.13
C PRO A 189 10.28 -4.83 21.72
N TYR A 190 9.18 -5.57 21.76
CA TYR A 190 7.84 -4.98 21.79
C TYR A 190 6.98 -5.72 22.81
N TYR A 191 5.93 -5.04 23.26
CA TYR A 191 5.42 -5.27 24.59
C TYR A 191 4.57 -6.53 24.72
N PRO A 192 4.88 -7.44 25.66
CA PRO A 192 3.83 -8.19 26.34
C PRO A 192 3.09 -7.20 27.24
N ALA A 193 1.75 -7.22 27.24
CA ALA A 193 0.89 -6.24 27.92
C ALA A 193 1.04 -6.25 29.47
N THR A 194 2.17 -5.81 30.00
CA THR A 194 2.45 -5.67 31.45
C THR A 194 2.93 -4.25 31.77
N PRO A 195 2.50 -3.64 32.89
CA PRO A 195 2.90 -2.28 33.26
C PRO A 195 4.40 -2.02 33.32
N GLU A 196 5.19 -3.04 33.68
CA GLU A 196 6.64 -3.00 33.77
C GLU A 196 7.30 -3.01 32.39
N ALA A 197 6.75 -3.80 31.45
CA ALA A 197 7.26 -3.82 30.08
C ALA A 197 7.08 -2.46 29.41
N LEU A 198 6.01 -1.70 29.71
CA LEU A 198 5.65 -0.42 29.06
C LEU A 198 6.63 0.75 29.29
N LYS A 199 7.69 0.58 30.09
CA LYS A 199 8.67 1.64 30.38
C LYS A 199 9.84 1.53 29.40
N ALA A 200 10.07 2.57 28.60
CA ALA A 200 11.26 2.66 27.74
C ALA A 200 12.53 2.72 28.60
N ASP A 201 13.51 1.84 28.33
CA ASP A 201 14.82 1.90 28.96
C ASP A 201 15.86 2.47 27.98
N PRO A 202 16.23 3.76 28.11
CA PRO A 202 17.18 4.39 27.20
C PRO A 202 18.60 3.80 27.28
N ASN A 203 18.89 2.95 28.27
CA ASN A 203 20.21 2.34 28.45
C ASN A 203 20.26 0.89 27.95
N GLN A 204 19.13 0.35 27.48
CA GLN A 204 19.11 -0.95 26.85
C GLN A 204 20.04 -0.93 25.63
N GLN A 205 21.05 -1.81 25.65
CA GLN A 205 21.96 -1.90 24.52
C GLN A 205 21.20 -2.42 23.31
N ARG A 206 21.35 -1.70 22.20
CA ARG A 206 20.81 -2.10 20.89
C ARG A 206 21.60 -3.29 20.36
N ASP A 207 20.97 -4.46 20.26
CA ASP A 207 21.55 -5.65 19.62
C ASP A 207 21.44 -5.54 18.11
N ILE A 208 22.40 -4.84 17.50
CA ILE A 208 22.51 -4.71 16.04
C ILE A 208 23.48 -5.78 15.53
N LYS A 209 23.00 -6.66 14.66
CA LYS A 209 23.80 -7.70 14.02
C LYS A 209 23.82 -7.48 12.51
N ALA A 210 25.03 -7.51 11.94
CA ALA A 210 25.17 -7.64 10.49
C ALA A 210 24.49 -8.93 10.02
N THR A 211 23.91 -8.89 8.82
CA THR A 211 23.32 -10.04 8.15
C THR A 211 23.90 -10.15 6.75
N ASP A 212 23.81 -11.33 6.15
CA ASP A 212 24.01 -11.46 4.71
C ASP A 212 23.04 -10.47 4.01
N PRO A 213 23.53 -9.62 3.10
CA PRO A 213 22.68 -8.59 2.51
C PRO A 213 21.54 -9.17 1.67
N PHE A 214 20.35 -8.62 1.85
CA PHE A 214 19.18 -8.89 1.01
C PHE A 214 18.40 -7.59 0.79
N ALA A 215 17.52 -7.55 -0.20
CA ALA A 215 16.62 -6.42 -0.40
C ALA A 215 15.19 -6.84 -0.13
N TRP A 216 14.47 -6.03 0.64
CA TRP A 216 13.03 -6.09 0.78
C TRP A 216 12.40 -5.15 -0.25
N GLN A 217 11.56 -5.69 -1.13
CA GLN A 217 10.83 -4.93 -2.12
C GLN A 217 9.34 -4.98 -1.79
N ARG A 218 8.72 -3.80 -1.68
CA ARG A 218 7.27 -3.68 -1.52
C ARG A 218 6.67 -3.08 -2.77
N ARG A 219 5.65 -3.74 -3.31
CA ARG A 219 4.81 -3.25 -4.41
C ARG A 219 3.41 -2.99 -3.89
N VAL A 220 2.83 -1.87 -4.27
CA VAL A 220 1.46 -1.48 -3.92
C VAL A 220 0.75 -1.10 -5.21
N LEU A 221 -0.43 -1.68 -5.44
CA LEU A 221 -1.28 -1.39 -6.59
C LEU A 221 -2.69 -1.08 -6.09
N LEU A 222 -3.09 0.19 -6.18
CA LEU A 222 -4.46 0.63 -5.93
C LEU A 222 -5.23 0.58 -7.26
N MET A 223 -6.14 -0.37 -7.40
CA MET A 223 -7.06 -0.41 -8.53
C MET A 223 -8.23 0.54 -8.25
N LYS A 224 -8.50 1.48 -9.17
CA LYS A 224 -9.48 2.55 -8.94
C LYS A 224 -10.85 2.20 -9.50
N ALA A 225 -11.90 2.55 -8.75
CA ALA A 225 -13.26 2.68 -9.27
C ALA A 225 -13.30 3.55 -10.53
N GLN A 226 -13.99 3.11 -11.58
CA GLN A 226 -14.10 3.82 -12.85
C GLN A 226 -15.44 4.55 -12.99
N THR A 227 -16.44 4.11 -12.23
CA THR A 227 -17.77 4.72 -12.15
C THR A 227 -18.25 4.70 -10.70
N PRO A 228 -19.19 5.60 -10.33
CA PRO A 228 -19.90 5.48 -9.06
C PRO A 228 -20.52 4.08 -8.92
N GLY A 229 -20.30 3.42 -7.78
CA GLY A 229 -20.79 2.07 -7.50
C GLY A 229 -19.76 0.95 -7.74
N GLU A 230 -18.69 1.20 -8.50
CA GLU A 230 -17.55 0.28 -8.52
C GLU A 230 -16.66 0.52 -7.29
N ASP A 231 -15.99 -0.54 -6.82
CA ASP A 231 -15.05 -0.45 -5.71
C ASP A 231 -13.61 -0.24 -6.18
N SER A 232 -12.86 0.51 -5.37
CA SER A 232 -11.39 0.47 -5.38
C SER A 232 -10.87 -0.54 -4.35
N TYR A 233 -9.71 -1.11 -4.59
CA TYR A 233 -9.06 -2.05 -3.67
C TYR A 233 -7.54 -2.02 -3.82
N LEU A 234 -6.85 -2.54 -2.81
CA LEU A 234 -5.39 -2.53 -2.77
C LEU A 234 -4.82 -3.94 -2.94
N LEU A 235 -3.83 -4.10 -3.81
CA LEU A 235 -2.90 -5.23 -3.76
C LEU A 235 -1.60 -4.76 -3.11
N VAL A 236 -1.11 -5.51 -2.14
CA VAL A 236 0.18 -5.26 -1.49
C VAL A 236 1.03 -6.51 -1.58
N ARG A 237 2.22 -6.38 -2.15
CA ARG A 237 3.18 -7.46 -2.28
C ARG A 237 4.50 -7.13 -1.62
N ASP A 238 5.03 -8.09 -0.89
CA ASP A 238 6.38 -8.08 -0.33
C ASP A 238 7.21 -9.21 -0.93
N ASP A 239 8.36 -8.86 -1.50
CA ASP A 239 9.34 -9.78 -2.08
C ASP A 239 10.72 -9.57 -1.47
N PHE A 240 11.56 -10.61 -1.55
CA PHE A 240 12.90 -10.63 -0.98
C PHE A 240 13.92 -11.15 -2.01
N THR A 241 15.04 -10.46 -2.20
CA THR A 241 16.01 -10.79 -3.29
C THR A 241 17.03 -11.87 -2.94
N ALA A 242 17.14 -12.22 -1.66
CA ALA A 242 18.04 -13.24 -1.14
C ALA A 242 17.43 -13.86 0.14
N PRO A 243 17.95 -14.99 0.64
CA PRO A 243 17.50 -15.56 1.90
C PRO A 243 17.53 -14.52 3.03
N CYS A 244 16.43 -14.41 3.76
CA CYS A 244 16.27 -13.49 4.87
C CYS A 244 15.65 -14.20 6.08
N PRO A 245 15.72 -13.63 7.29
CA PRO A 245 15.00 -14.17 8.44
C PRO A 245 13.49 -14.23 8.16
N PRO A 246 12.74 -15.09 8.87
CA PRO A 246 11.30 -15.25 8.64
C PRO A 246 10.55 -13.91 8.64
N PRO A 247 9.97 -13.47 7.50
CA PRO A 247 9.22 -12.23 7.46
C PRO A 247 7.82 -12.43 8.04
N THR A 248 7.33 -11.39 8.70
CA THR A 248 5.96 -11.27 9.17
C THR A 248 5.40 -9.95 8.70
N VAL A 249 4.31 -9.99 7.93
CA VAL A 249 3.58 -8.79 7.52
C VAL A 249 2.47 -8.52 8.53
N SER A 250 2.43 -7.31 9.07
CA SER A 250 1.34 -6.83 9.92
C SER A 250 0.32 -6.04 9.10
N TYR A 251 -0.96 -6.31 9.33
CA TYR A 251 -2.09 -5.54 8.80
C TYR A 251 -2.98 -5.10 9.97
N TRP A 252 -2.78 -3.87 10.42
CA TRP A 252 -3.52 -3.20 11.48
C TRP A 252 -4.81 -2.60 10.95
N LEU A 253 -5.91 -2.94 11.60
CA LEU A 253 -7.27 -2.78 11.12
C LEU A 253 -8.11 -2.04 12.16
N MET A 254 -8.87 -1.05 11.71
CA MET A 254 -9.93 -0.40 12.48
C MET A 254 -11.17 -1.29 12.51
N ALA A 255 -11.09 -2.41 13.24
CA ALA A 255 -12.09 -3.47 13.25
C ALA A 255 -12.52 -3.88 14.66
N ASP A 256 -13.78 -4.28 14.80
CA ASP A 256 -14.34 -4.83 16.04
C ASP A 256 -14.11 -6.33 16.16
N GLU A 257 -14.08 -7.01 15.00
CA GLU A 257 -13.94 -8.45 14.87
C GLU A 257 -13.00 -8.79 13.71
N LEU A 258 -12.19 -9.83 13.90
CA LEU A 258 -11.31 -10.39 12.87
C LEU A 258 -11.39 -11.92 12.93
N THR A 259 -11.88 -12.52 11.85
CA THR A 259 -11.99 -13.97 11.65
C THR A 259 -11.36 -14.37 10.33
N TRP A 260 -11.07 -15.66 10.11
CA TRP A 260 -10.58 -16.14 8.82
C TRP A 260 -10.94 -17.60 8.58
N GLU A 261 -10.99 -17.95 7.29
CA GLU A 261 -11.09 -19.32 6.79
C GLU A 261 -10.05 -19.51 5.69
N GLY A 262 -9.15 -20.49 5.87
CA GLY A 262 -8.05 -20.73 4.95
C GLY A 262 -7.17 -19.49 4.75
N ASN A 263 -7.14 -18.94 3.54
CA ASN A 263 -6.35 -17.77 3.16
C ASN A 263 -7.17 -16.47 3.07
N ARG A 264 -8.44 -16.49 3.53
CA ARG A 264 -9.32 -15.32 3.51
C ARG A 264 -9.67 -14.90 4.94
N ALA A 265 -9.30 -13.68 5.30
CA ALA A 265 -9.71 -13.05 6.54
C ALA A 265 -10.84 -12.06 6.30
N PHE A 266 -11.70 -11.92 7.29
CA PHE A 266 -12.80 -10.99 7.34
C PHE A 266 -12.69 -10.12 8.57
N ALA A 267 -12.63 -8.81 8.38
CA ALA A 267 -12.60 -7.82 9.44
C ALA A 267 -13.89 -7.00 9.42
N LYS A 268 -14.65 -7.03 10.51
CA LYS A 268 -15.85 -6.19 10.68
C LYS A 268 -15.41 -4.81 11.17
N GLY A 269 -15.59 -3.78 10.38
CA GLY A 269 -15.01 -2.46 10.69
C GLY A 269 -15.79 -1.67 11.73
N GLN A 270 -15.09 -0.76 12.41
CA GLN A 270 -15.65 0.09 13.47
C GLN A 270 -16.52 1.25 12.92
N PHE A 271 -16.35 1.59 11.64
CA PHE A 271 -16.96 2.77 11.02
C PHE A 271 -17.95 2.43 9.90
N GLY A 272 -18.60 1.27 9.99
CA GLY A 272 -19.63 0.86 9.02
C GLY A 272 -19.09 0.44 7.65
N VAL A 273 -17.79 0.17 7.55
CA VAL A 273 -17.14 -0.40 6.36
C VAL A 273 -16.30 -1.58 6.82
N ASP A 274 -16.56 -2.76 6.27
CA ASP A 274 -15.80 -3.98 6.51
C ASP A 274 -14.62 -4.13 5.55
N MET A 275 -13.70 -5.04 5.87
CA MET A 275 -12.58 -5.42 4.99
C MET A 275 -12.57 -6.93 4.75
N ASP A 276 -12.55 -7.33 3.48
CA ASP A 276 -12.15 -8.66 3.05
C ASP A 276 -10.64 -8.65 2.72
N ILE A 277 -9.87 -9.55 3.35
CA ILE A 277 -8.44 -9.69 3.10
C ILE A 277 -8.18 -11.08 2.51
N VAL A 278 -7.61 -11.15 1.31
CA VAL A 278 -7.26 -12.42 0.66
C VAL A 278 -5.75 -12.50 0.49
N ILE A 279 -5.15 -13.51 1.12
CA ILE A 279 -3.73 -13.80 0.96
C ILE A 279 -3.55 -14.70 -0.28
N ALA A 280 -3.12 -14.10 -1.37
CA ALA A 280 -2.89 -14.80 -2.63
C ALA A 280 -1.57 -15.59 -2.63
N GLN A 281 -0.55 -15.04 -1.95
CA GLN A 281 0.70 -15.76 -1.65
C GLN A 281 1.07 -15.60 -0.18
N PRO A 282 1.47 -16.69 0.49
CA PRO A 282 1.43 -18.07 -0.02
C PRO A 282 -0.02 -18.58 -0.10
N ALA A 283 -0.23 -19.70 -0.79
CA ALA A 283 -1.55 -20.35 -0.85
C ALA A 283 -2.05 -20.89 0.51
N LYS A 284 -1.13 -21.14 1.46
CA LYS A 284 -1.42 -21.63 2.82
C LYS A 284 -0.69 -20.74 3.84
N PRO A 285 -1.20 -19.53 4.12
CA PRO A 285 -0.53 -18.59 5.01
C PRO A 285 -0.60 -19.08 6.46
N ALA A 286 0.47 -18.81 7.22
CA ALA A 286 0.42 -18.90 8.67
C ALA A 286 -0.16 -17.57 9.18
N LEU A 287 -1.43 -17.61 9.59
CA LEU A 287 -2.17 -16.45 10.07
C LEU A 287 -2.20 -16.43 11.59
N SER A 288 -2.01 -15.25 12.17
CA SER A 288 -2.26 -15.00 13.58
C SER A 288 -2.99 -13.66 13.77
N ARG A 289 -3.62 -13.51 14.92
CA ARG A 289 -4.34 -12.30 15.32
C ARG A 289 -3.66 -11.65 16.49
N TRP A 290 -3.58 -10.34 16.44
CA TRP A 290 -3.21 -9.50 17.57
C TRP A 290 -4.27 -8.42 17.81
N GLN A 291 -4.20 -7.78 18.97
CA GLN A 291 -5.06 -6.66 19.32
C GLN A 291 -4.26 -5.68 20.15
N TRP A 292 -4.49 -4.40 19.88
CA TRP A 292 -4.05 -3.34 20.74
C TRP A 292 -5.23 -2.45 21.13
N GLU A 293 -5.19 -1.94 22.35
CA GLU A 293 -6.14 -0.95 22.82
C GLU A 293 -5.49 0.00 23.82
N HIS A 294 -5.90 1.27 23.79
CA HIS A 294 -5.59 2.24 24.83
C HIS A 294 -6.84 3.07 25.13
N LYS A 295 -6.86 3.73 26.30
CA LYS A 295 -7.99 4.56 26.77
C LYS A 295 -7.69 6.06 26.76
N ASN A 296 -6.48 6.46 26.38
CA ASN A 296 -6.09 7.87 26.39
C ASN A 296 -6.73 8.61 25.20
N TRP A 297 -7.12 9.87 25.41
CA TRP A 297 -7.62 10.78 24.36
C TRP A 297 -8.76 10.23 23.48
N GLY A 298 -9.74 9.58 24.10
CA GLY A 298 -10.90 9.01 23.39
C GLY A 298 -10.80 7.50 23.19
N GLY A 299 -9.59 6.95 23.36
CA GLY A 299 -9.31 5.53 23.24
C GLY A 299 -9.32 5.06 21.79
N GLU A 300 -8.53 4.04 21.53
CA GLU A 300 -8.42 3.40 20.23
C GLU A 300 -8.31 1.90 20.46
N ARG A 301 -8.94 1.12 19.59
CA ARG A 301 -8.78 -0.32 19.52
C ARG A 301 -8.46 -0.69 18.09
N GLN A 302 -7.37 -1.40 17.87
CA GLN A 302 -7.02 -1.93 16.55
C GLN A 302 -6.85 -3.46 16.65
N LEU A 303 -7.27 -4.16 15.60
CA LEU A 303 -6.96 -5.58 15.42
C LEU A 303 -5.85 -5.73 14.39
N CYS A 304 -4.95 -6.68 14.58
CA CYS A 304 -3.89 -6.97 13.62
C CYS A 304 -4.10 -8.37 13.03
N LEU A 305 -4.13 -8.47 11.71
CA LEU A 305 -3.90 -9.73 11.01
C LEU A 305 -2.40 -9.81 10.69
N ARG A 306 -1.74 -10.89 11.11
CA ARG A 306 -0.36 -11.15 10.71
C ARG A 306 -0.25 -12.32 9.76
N VAL A 307 0.65 -12.17 8.79
CA VAL A 307 1.02 -13.21 7.83
C VAL A 307 2.50 -13.51 7.98
N THR A 308 2.83 -14.65 8.57
CA THR A 308 4.22 -15.09 8.76
C THR A 308 4.61 -16.10 7.69
N GLN A 309 5.79 -15.93 7.08
CA GLN A 309 6.36 -16.91 6.15
C GLN A 309 7.64 -17.53 6.70
N PRO A 310 7.81 -18.86 6.58
CA PRO A 310 9.13 -19.45 6.70
C PRO A 310 9.98 -19.06 5.47
N GLU A 311 11.25 -18.77 5.69
CA GLU A 311 12.29 -18.72 4.65
C GLU A 311 12.10 -17.64 3.55
N GLY A 312 11.75 -16.40 3.93
CA GLY A 312 11.79 -15.28 2.97
C GLY A 312 10.92 -15.46 1.73
N LYS A 313 9.76 -16.12 1.88
CA LYS A 313 8.78 -16.29 0.80
C LYS A 313 7.92 -15.03 0.65
N PRO A 314 7.47 -14.72 -0.57
CA PRO A 314 6.68 -13.51 -0.80
C PRO A 314 5.32 -13.58 -0.10
N VAL A 315 4.81 -12.40 0.22
CA VAL A 315 3.42 -12.22 0.65
C VAL A 315 2.72 -11.34 -0.37
N LEU A 316 1.57 -11.77 -0.88
CA LEU A 316 0.67 -10.95 -1.69
C LEU A 316 -0.71 -10.97 -1.05
N ALA A 317 -1.21 -9.80 -0.67
CA ALA A 317 -2.55 -9.62 -0.11
C ALA A 317 -3.39 -8.69 -0.98
N LEU A 318 -4.66 -9.05 -1.14
CA LEU A 318 -5.73 -8.16 -1.59
C LEU A 318 -6.45 -7.61 -0.35
N LEU A 319 -6.68 -6.31 -0.32
CA LEU A 319 -7.45 -5.59 0.69
C LEU A 319 -8.68 -4.98 0.00
N TYR A 320 -9.85 -5.54 0.26
CA TYR A 320 -11.11 -5.19 -0.39
C TYR A 320 -12.10 -4.56 0.60
N PRO A 321 -12.30 -3.24 0.58
CA PRO A 321 -13.27 -2.57 1.44
C PRO A 321 -14.70 -2.77 0.94
N ARG A 322 -15.66 -2.97 1.84
CA ARG A 322 -17.08 -3.09 1.48
C ARG A 322 -17.99 -2.61 2.59
N THR A 323 -19.20 -2.14 2.28
CA THR A 323 -20.19 -1.92 3.33
C THR A 323 -20.76 -3.26 3.84
N PRO A 324 -21.38 -3.32 5.03
CA PRO A 324 -21.94 -4.55 5.57
C PRO A 324 -23.05 -5.18 4.72
N ASP A 325 -23.82 -4.35 4.01
CA ASP A 325 -24.92 -4.74 3.12
C ASP A 325 -24.46 -5.08 1.70
N GLN A 326 -23.25 -4.67 1.32
CA GLN A 326 -22.68 -4.96 0.01
C GLN A 326 -22.38 -6.46 -0.13
N PRO A 327 -22.85 -7.13 -1.19
CA PRO A 327 -22.57 -8.54 -1.40
C PRO A 327 -21.07 -8.77 -1.59
N ARG A 328 -20.58 -9.88 -1.03
CA ARG A 328 -19.17 -10.25 -1.14
C ARG A 328 -18.81 -10.59 -2.58
N PRO A 329 -17.74 -10.01 -3.15
CA PRO A 329 -17.26 -10.45 -4.46
C PRO A 329 -16.70 -11.88 -4.38
N ALA A 330 -16.77 -12.59 -5.50
CA ALA A 330 -16.03 -13.83 -5.66
C ALA A 330 -14.58 -13.48 -5.98
N ILE A 331 -13.64 -13.97 -5.18
CA ILE A 331 -12.21 -13.69 -5.31
C ILE A 331 -11.46 -15.00 -5.47
N THR A 332 -10.64 -15.11 -6.52
CA THR A 332 -9.78 -16.26 -6.77
C THR A 332 -8.37 -15.81 -7.12
N THR A 333 -7.36 -16.57 -6.71
CA THR A 333 -5.99 -16.34 -7.14
C THR A 333 -5.80 -16.79 -8.59
N VAL A 334 -4.99 -16.05 -9.36
CA VAL A 334 -4.62 -16.38 -10.74
C VAL A 334 -3.11 -16.25 -10.91
N ALA A 335 -2.58 -16.64 -12.08
CA ALA A 335 -1.16 -16.53 -12.40
C ALA A 335 -0.24 -17.10 -11.29
N ASN A 336 -0.57 -18.29 -10.78
CA ASN A 336 0.16 -18.96 -9.68
C ASN A 336 0.29 -18.10 -8.40
N GLY A 337 -0.71 -17.27 -8.13
CA GLY A 337 -0.76 -16.41 -6.94
C GLY A 337 -0.17 -15.01 -7.17
N ASP A 338 0.37 -14.71 -8.36
CA ASP A 338 0.88 -13.36 -8.70
C ASP A 338 -0.21 -12.41 -9.19
N GLY A 339 -1.47 -12.82 -9.08
CA GLY A 339 -2.62 -11.98 -9.36
C GLY A 339 -3.90 -12.50 -8.72
N VAL A 340 -4.94 -11.67 -8.81
CA VAL A 340 -6.29 -12.00 -8.35
C VAL A 340 -7.29 -11.74 -9.46
N LYS A 341 -8.34 -12.55 -9.47
CA LYS A 341 -9.57 -12.30 -10.22
C LYS A 341 -10.68 -11.99 -9.22
N ILE A 342 -11.41 -10.91 -9.46
CA ILE A 342 -12.50 -10.43 -8.61
C ILE A 342 -13.75 -10.33 -9.48
N SER A 343 -14.84 -10.95 -9.06
CA SER A 343 -16.14 -10.84 -9.75
C SER A 343 -17.17 -10.27 -8.78
N ALA A 344 -17.53 -9.00 -9.02
CA ALA A 344 -18.59 -8.31 -8.29
C ALA A 344 -19.97 -8.67 -8.87
N PRO A 345 -21.02 -8.78 -8.03
CA PRO A 345 -22.37 -9.14 -8.49
C PRO A 345 -22.99 -8.10 -9.43
N ALA A 346 -23.79 -8.57 -10.39
CA ALA A 346 -24.39 -7.72 -11.43
C ALA A 346 -25.36 -6.65 -10.90
N GLU A 347 -26.04 -6.92 -9.79
CA GLU A 347 -27.08 -6.05 -9.21
C GLU A 347 -26.54 -4.68 -8.75
N GLU A 348 -25.21 -4.57 -8.55
CA GLU A 348 -24.52 -3.32 -8.17
C GLU A 348 -23.68 -2.73 -9.32
N GLY A 349 -24.06 -2.98 -10.57
CA GLY A 349 -23.26 -2.56 -11.73
C GLY A 349 -22.03 -3.45 -11.97
N GLY A 350 -22.13 -4.71 -11.53
CA GLY A 350 -21.04 -5.67 -11.39
C GLY A 350 -19.96 -5.67 -12.46
N PHE A 351 -18.74 -5.95 -12.03
CA PHE A 351 -17.55 -5.98 -12.87
C PHE A 351 -16.77 -7.27 -12.64
N THR A 352 -15.87 -7.57 -13.57
CA THR A 352 -14.82 -8.56 -13.36
C THR A 352 -13.47 -7.90 -13.54
N ASP A 353 -12.64 -8.04 -12.52
CA ASP A 353 -11.27 -7.57 -12.52
C ASP A 353 -10.29 -8.73 -12.59
N TYR A 354 -9.16 -8.49 -13.27
CA TYR A 354 -7.94 -9.27 -13.19
C TYR A 354 -6.83 -8.29 -12.81
N ALA A 355 -6.23 -8.42 -11.63
CA ALA A 355 -5.15 -7.56 -11.16
C ALA A 355 -3.89 -8.39 -10.94
N PHE A 356 -2.74 -7.88 -11.39
CA PHE A 356 -1.45 -8.57 -11.35
C PHE A 356 -0.43 -7.73 -10.61
N LEU A 357 0.33 -8.37 -9.73
CA LEU A 357 1.41 -7.75 -8.97
C LEU A 357 2.50 -8.81 -8.73
N ALA A 358 3.54 -8.76 -9.55
CA ALA A 358 4.56 -9.80 -9.66
C ALA A 358 5.99 -9.19 -9.65
N PRO A 359 7.00 -9.91 -9.15
CA PRO A 359 8.38 -9.45 -9.17
C PRO A 359 9.03 -9.63 -10.55
N GLN A 360 8.46 -10.49 -11.38
CA GLN A 360 8.90 -10.82 -12.74
C GLN A 360 7.70 -10.81 -13.69
N PRO A 361 7.91 -10.56 -15.00
CA PRO A 361 6.82 -10.57 -15.96
C PRO A 361 6.05 -11.89 -15.97
N VAL A 362 4.74 -11.84 -15.70
CA VAL A 362 3.85 -12.99 -15.77
C VAL A 362 3.12 -13.00 -17.10
N LYS A 363 2.94 -14.18 -17.70
CA LYS A 363 2.10 -14.37 -18.88
C LYS A 363 0.81 -15.08 -18.46
N PHE A 364 -0.32 -14.39 -18.60
CA PHE A 364 -1.62 -14.89 -18.21
C PHE A 364 -2.60 -14.85 -19.39
N THR A 365 -3.49 -15.85 -19.49
CA THR A 365 -4.57 -15.88 -20.47
C THR A 365 -5.75 -16.65 -19.93
N GLU A 366 -6.94 -16.06 -19.99
CA GLU A 366 -8.21 -16.68 -19.65
C GLU A 366 -9.30 -16.15 -20.58
N GLY A 367 -9.89 -17.02 -21.40
CA GLY A 367 -10.89 -16.61 -22.38
C GLY A 367 -10.35 -15.53 -23.35
N LYS A 368 -10.97 -14.33 -23.32
CA LYS A 368 -10.59 -13.18 -24.15
C LYS A 368 -9.62 -12.21 -23.46
N VAL A 369 -9.19 -12.53 -22.26
CA VAL A 369 -8.34 -11.71 -21.40
C VAL A 369 -6.92 -12.24 -21.48
N SER A 370 -5.94 -11.36 -21.67
CA SER A 370 -4.53 -11.73 -21.58
C SER A 370 -3.69 -10.60 -21.01
N PHE A 371 -2.67 -10.96 -20.23
CA PHE A 371 -1.73 -10.02 -19.63
C PHE A 371 -0.29 -10.54 -19.76
N THR A 372 0.64 -9.64 -20.00
CA THR A 372 2.09 -9.87 -19.97
C THR A 372 2.78 -8.66 -19.37
N GLY A 373 3.29 -8.79 -18.14
CA GLY A 373 3.90 -7.69 -17.41
C GLY A 373 4.10 -8.02 -15.93
N THR A 374 4.60 -7.07 -15.16
CA THR A 374 4.82 -7.20 -13.70
C THR A 374 3.66 -6.65 -12.88
N ALA A 375 3.11 -5.49 -13.28
CA ALA A 375 2.05 -4.81 -12.55
C ALA A 375 1.01 -4.19 -13.50
N GLY A 376 -0.26 -4.42 -13.21
CA GLY A 376 -1.37 -3.87 -13.99
C GLY A 376 -2.67 -4.61 -13.75
N GLY A 377 -3.67 -4.33 -14.58
CA GLY A 377 -4.95 -4.99 -14.44
C GLY A 377 -5.89 -4.79 -15.62
N ILE A 378 -7.02 -5.48 -15.56
CA ILE A 378 -8.09 -5.43 -16.55
C ILE A 378 -9.39 -5.35 -15.76
N ARG A 379 -10.21 -4.34 -16.01
CA ARG A 379 -11.59 -4.25 -15.49
C ARG A 379 -12.57 -4.36 -16.64
N ILE A 380 -13.56 -5.23 -16.50
CA ILE A 380 -14.64 -5.42 -17.47
C ILE A 380 -15.97 -5.23 -16.74
N SER A 381 -16.73 -4.22 -17.14
CA SER A 381 -18.09 -3.97 -16.68
C SER A 381 -19.05 -3.93 -17.89
N PRO A 382 -20.38 -3.92 -17.69
CA PRO A 382 -21.34 -3.93 -18.80
C PRO A 382 -21.18 -2.76 -19.78
N THR A 383 -20.65 -1.63 -19.31
CA THR A 383 -20.56 -0.37 -20.08
C THR A 383 -19.13 0.01 -20.42
N ARG A 384 -18.12 -0.62 -19.80
CA ARG A 384 -16.74 -0.18 -19.89
C ARG A 384 -15.74 -1.33 -19.77
N THR A 385 -14.65 -1.21 -20.51
CA THR A 385 -13.46 -2.04 -20.33
C THR A 385 -12.26 -1.14 -20.08
N VAL A 386 -11.47 -1.42 -19.05
CA VAL A 386 -10.23 -0.70 -18.73
C VAL A 386 -9.06 -1.66 -18.83
N LEU A 387 -8.08 -1.29 -19.64
CA LEU A 387 -6.81 -1.98 -19.77
C LEU A 387 -5.72 -1.15 -19.07
N GLN A 388 -5.13 -1.69 -18.01
CA GLN A 388 -4.17 -1.00 -17.16
C GLN A 388 -2.80 -1.68 -17.22
N LEU A 389 -1.78 -0.90 -17.55
CA LEU A 389 -0.37 -1.20 -17.36
C LEU A 389 0.19 -0.23 -16.33
N SER A 390 0.68 -0.73 -15.20
CA SER A 390 1.35 0.09 -14.19
C SER A 390 2.87 0.13 -14.39
N GLU A 391 3.40 -0.84 -15.14
CA GLU A 391 4.74 -0.86 -15.70
C GLU A 391 4.68 -1.33 -17.16
N GLY A 392 5.83 -1.35 -17.85
CA GLY A 392 5.88 -1.80 -19.23
C GLY A 392 5.33 -3.22 -19.42
N GLY A 393 4.59 -3.43 -20.51
CA GLY A 393 3.95 -4.71 -20.77
C GLY A 393 2.89 -4.66 -21.87
N ARG A 394 2.04 -5.68 -21.87
CA ARG A 394 0.96 -5.88 -22.82
C ARG A 394 -0.26 -6.42 -22.10
N VAL A 395 -1.42 -5.85 -22.42
CA VAL A 395 -2.70 -6.20 -21.82
C VAL A 395 -3.79 -6.22 -22.89
N SER A 396 -4.75 -7.15 -22.79
CA SER A 396 -5.78 -7.30 -23.82
C SER A 396 -7.10 -7.79 -23.24
N ALA A 397 -8.20 -7.20 -23.72
CA ALA A 397 -9.56 -7.68 -23.53
C ALA A 397 -10.44 -7.20 -24.71
N ASP A 398 -11.55 -7.88 -24.96
CA ASP A 398 -12.56 -7.49 -25.97
C ASP A 398 -12.01 -7.26 -27.39
N GLY A 399 -10.99 -8.03 -27.76
CA GLY A 399 -10.36 -7.95 -29.08
C GLY A 399 -9.53 -6.69 -29.30
N LEU A 400 -9.17 -5.98 -28.23
CA LEU A 400 -8.25 -4.85 -28.22
C LEU A 400 -7.04 -5.17 -27.33
N THR A 401 -5.87 -4.74 -27.78
CA THR A 401 -4.60 -4.88 -27.08
C THR A 401 -3.99 -3.50 -26.89
N LEU A 402 -3.56 -3.22 -25.66
CA LEU A 402 -2.68 -2.11 -25.29
C LEU A 402 -1.28 -2.68 -24.98
N GLU A 403 -0.26 -2.11 -25.59
CA GLU A 403 1.15 -2.41 -25.31
C GLU A 403 1.92 -1.11 -25.15
N ALA A 404 2.70 -1.00 -24.08
CA ALA A 404 3.44 0.21 -23.74
C ALA A 404 4.73 -0.15 -22.97
N PRO A 405 5.82 0.64 -23.14
CA PRO A 405 7.07 0.43 -22.40
C PRO A 405 7.01 0.91 -20.95
N ALA A 406 6.00 1.70 -20.58
CA ALA A 406 5.76 2.19 -19.23
C ALA A 406 4.25 2.26 -18.94
N ALA A 407 3.87 2.88 -17.83
CA ALA A 407 2.50 2.93 -17.37
C ALA A 407 1.56 3.59 -18.39
N ALA A 408 0.43 2.92 -18.66
CA ALA A 408 -0.61 3.38 -19.57
C ALA A 408 -1.97 2.78 -19.19
N THR A 409 -3.02 3.58 -19.30
CA THR A 409 -4.42 3.15 -19.15
C THR A 409 -5.16 3.41 -20.44
N LEU A 410 -5.87 2.41 -20.93
CA LEU A 410 -6.85 2.58 -21.99
C LEU A 410 -8.25 2.23 -21.47
N THR A 411 -9.09 3.24 -21.37
CA THR A 411 -10.50 3.09 -21.02
C THR A 411 -11.34 3.06 -22.28
N ILE A 412 -12.25 2.10 -22.40
CA ILE A 412 -13.07 1.85 -23.59
C ILE A 412 -14.54 1.91 -23.15
N ALA A 413 -15.31 2.85 -23.72
CA ALA A 413 -16.74 3.01 -23.49
C ALA A 413 -17.48 3.08 -24.84
N GLY A 414 -18.02 1.94 -25.29
CA GLY A 414 -18.61 1.85 -26.63
C GLY A 414 -17.57 2.09 -27.74
N LYS A 415 -17.70 3.22 -28.45
CA LYS A 415 -16.77 3.66 -29.52
C LYS A 415 -15.71 4.66 -29.05
N GLU A 416 -15.90 5.22 -27.85
CA GLU A 416 -14.99 6.17 -27.26
C GLU A 416 -13.88 5.43 -26.51
N MET A 417 -12.67 5.97 -26.62
CA MET A 417 -11.51 5.48 -25.90
C MET A 417 -10.77 6.66 -25.28
N THR A 418 -10.28 6.47 -24.06
CA THR A 418 -9.40 7.45 -23.40
C THR A 418 -8.09 6.75 -23.08
N LEU A 419 -6.99 7.27 -23.61
CA LEU A 419 -5.64 6.79 -23.33
C LEU A 419 -4.94 7.77 -22.41
N GLN A 420 -4.47 7.29 -21.26
CA GLN A 420 -3.65 8.07 -20.35
C GLN A 420 -2.30 7.43 -20.16
N THR A 421 -1.25 8.25 -20.08
CA THR A 421 0.12 7.78 -19.77
C THR A 421 0.72 8.60 -18.63
N ASN A 422 1.65 8.00 -17.89
CA ASN A 422 2.43 8.66 -16.85
C ASN A 422 3.90 8.78 -17.27
N GLY A 423 4.62 9.79 -16.74
CA GLY A 423 6.06 9.94 -16.92
C GLY A 423 6.49 10.56 -18.25
N ASN A 424 7.60 10.06 -18.81
CA ASN A 424 8.14 10.58 -20.06
C ASN A 424 7.26 10.20 -21.26
N ALA A 425 7.41 10.94 -22.36
CA ALA A 425 6.75 10.57 -23.61
C ALA A 425 7.19 9.17 -24.05
N GLN A 426 6.22 8.35 -24.47
CA GLN A 426 6.43 6.94 -24.77
C GLN A 426 5.65 6.51 -26.01
N THR A 427 6.16 5.47 -26.69
CA THR A 427 5.44 4.88 -27.83
C THR A 427 4.44 3.86 -27.32
N VAL A 428 3.16 4.10 -27.57
CA VAL A 428 2.06 3.19 -27.27
C VAL A 428 1.64 2.46 -28.55
N LEU A 429 1.48 1.15 -28.45
CA LEU A 429 0.89 0.30 -29.47
C LEU A 429 -0.56 -0.04 -29.10
N LEU A 430 -1.47 0.24 -30.03
CA LEU A 430 -2.83 -0.32 -30.00
C LEU A 430 -2.99 -1.28 -31.16
N SER A 431 -3.54 -2.46 -30.90
CA SER A 431 -3.86 -3.44 -31.95
C SER A 431 -5.17 -4.16 -31.66
N GLY A 432 -5.81 -4.67 -32.72
CA GLY A 432 -7.09 -5.37 -32.61
C GLY A 432 -8.08 -5.01 -33.72
N ALA A 433 -9.15 -5.79 -33.84
CA ALA A 433 -10.15 -5.61 -34.90
C ALA A 433 -10.80 -4.22 -34.85
N ARG A 434 -10.95 -3.67 -33.63
CA ARG A 434 -11.52 -2.33 -33.41
C ARG A 434 -10.65 -1.21 -33.97
N VAL A 435 -9.33 -1.34 -33.99
CA VAL A 435 -8.43 -0.28 -34.47
C VAL A 435 -8.02 -0.45 -35.93
N ALA A 436 -8.44 -1.54 -36.59
CA ALA A 436 -8.04 -1.86 -37.95
C ALA A 436 -8.45 -0.81 -39.00
N LYS A 437 -9.53 -0.05 -38.74
CA LYS A 437 -10.02 1.03 -39.62
C LYS A 437 -9.31 2.37 -39.40
N GLY A 438 -8.42 2.44 -38.41
CA GLY A 438 -7.80 3.67 -37.93
C GLY A 438 -8.46 4.17 -36.65
N VAL A 439 -7.79 5.11 -35.99
CA VAL A 439 -8.26 5.76 -34.77
C VAL A 439 -8.04 7.26 -34.91
N LYS A 440 -8.98 8.08 -34.43
CA LYS A 440 -8.74 9.52 -34.28
C LYS A 440 -8.19 9.80 -32.90
N VAL A 441 -7.08 10.51 -32.81
CA VAL A 441 -6.49 11.00 -31.56
C VAL A 441 -6.60 12.51 -31.56
N ASN A 442 -7.32 13.07 -30.59
CA ASN A 442 -7.65 14.50 -30.53
C ASN A 442 -8.19 15.03 -31.87
N GLY A 443 -9.09 14.25 -32.50
CA GLY A 443 -9.70 14.57 -33.79
C GLY A 443 -8.82 14.29 -35.03
N LYS A 444 -7.51 14.03 -34.88
CA LYS A 444 -6.62 13.73 -35.99
C LYS A 444 -6.55 12.22 -36.25
N ARG A 445 -6.83 11.81 -37.49
CA ARG A 445 -6.74 10.40 -37.89
C ARG A 445 -5.31 9.89 -37.85
N ILE A 446 -5.10 8.75 -37.21
CA ILE A 446 -3.87 7.97 -37.23
C ILE A 446 -4.15 6.66 -37.96
N ALA A 447 -3.44 6.43 -39.06
CA ALA A 447 -3.63 5.25 -39.89
C ALA A 447 -3.10 4.00 -39.17
N ALA A 448 -3.89 2.93 -39.20
CA ALA A 448 -3.44 1.62 -38.77
C ALA A 448 -2.63 0.95 -39.88
N LYS A 449 -1.45 0.42 -39.55
CA LYS A 449 -0.66 -0.43 -40.46
C LYS A 449 -0.83 -1.87 -40.02
N LYS A 450 -1.45 -2.71 -40.86
CA LYS A 450 -1.74 -4.12 -40.55
C LYS A 450 -2.52 -4.31 -39.23
N GLY A 451 -3.49 -3.43 -38.96
CA GLY A 451 -4.30 -3.49 -37.74
C GLY A 451 -3.59 -3.01 -36.46
N VAL A 452 -2.46 -2.32 -36.61
CA VAL A 452 -1.68 -1.75 -35.49
C VAL A 452 -1.54 -0.26 -35.66
N VAL A 453 -1.77 0.47 -34.57
CA VAL A 453 -1.58 1.92 -34.45
C VAL A 453 -0.41 2.16 -33.50
N HIS A 454 0.61 2.87 -33.97
CA HIS A 454 1.75 3.32 -33.16
C HIS A 454 1.62 4.81 -32.90
N MET A 455 1.75 5.22 -31.65
CA MET A 455 1.57 6.62 -31.26
C MET A 455 2.64 7.03 -30.26
N LEU A 456 3.31 8.15 -30.50
CA LEU A 456 4.11 8.81 -29.48
C LEU A 456 3.16 9.64 -28.59
N VAL A 457 3.02 9.23 -27.34
CA VAL A 457 2.10 9.83 -26.38
C VAL A 457 2.91 10.52 -25.30
N LYS A 458 2.62 11.80 -25.02
CA LYS A 458 3.18 12.52 -23.88
C LYS A 458 2.38 12.17 -22.61
N ALA A 459 2.99 12.34 -21.44
CA ALA A 459 2.29 12.24 -20.17
C ALA A 459 0.97 13.03 -20.18
N GLY A 460 -0.04 12.49 -19.49
CA GLY A 460 -1.38 13.04 -19.43
C GLY A 460 -2.39 12.23 -20.24
N GLU A 461 -3.58 12.80 -20.36
CA GLU A 461 -4.74 12.18 -20.99
C GLU A 461 -4.85 12.56 -22.48
N GLN A 462 -5.26 11.61 -23.31
CA GLN A 462 -5.54 11.77 -24.72
C GLN A 462 -6.90 11.14 -25.05
N THR A 463 -7.79 11.88 -25.70
CA THR A 463 -9.08 11.36 -26.16
C THR A 463 -8.96 10.71 -27.52
N MET A 464 -9.57 9.54 -27.68
CA MET A 464 -9.50 8.72 -28.88
C MET A 464 -10.90 8.25 -29.31
N THR A 465 -11.14 8.13 -30.61
CA THR A 465 -12.39 7.56 -31.14
C THR A 465 -12.10 6.54 -32.24
N ILE A 466 -12.82 5.41 -32.19
CA ILE A 466 -12.77 4.37 -33.22
C ILE A 466 -13.68 4.76 -34.39
N GLU A 467 -13.21 4.60 -35.63
CA GLU A 467 -13.98 4.84 -36.85
C GLU A 467 -14.92 3.68 -37.25
#